data_AF-A0A6B3UL19-F1
#
_entry.id   AF-A0A6B3UL19-F1
#
_cell.length_a   1.000
_cell.length_b   1.000
_cell.length_c   1.000
_cell.angle_alpha   90.00
_cell.angle_beta   90.00
_cell.angle_gamma   90.00
#
_symmetry.space_group_name_H-M   'P 1'
#
loop_
_entity.id
_entity.type
_entity.pdbx_description
1 polymer ?
#
loop_
_entity_poly.entity_id
_entity_poly.type
_entity_poly.pdbx_seq_one_letter_code
_entity_poly.pdbx_strand_id
1 'polypeptide(L)'
;MIGLFMAAALALSADTTAQMVEIARQMRVTAEQMRGQLPPEEIAEMLASADQIERDALAGAYAAPTPAAATSADPAARIMAEHDGRTEWLARETACTGYSWENYRTFRLSTGDRDAERDKLCQVAYRHWEDYFLTVRNGGGTAKAAPALEAYDAAAHAAVDFYERR
;
A
#
# COMPACT_ATOMS: atom_id res chain seq x y z
N MET A 1 21.14 15.63 12.87
CA MET A 1 21.23 14.16 13.03
C MET A 1 19.90 13.69 13.59
N ILE A 2 18.97 13.26 12.72
CA ILE A 2 17.72 12.63 13.14
C ILE A 2 17.74 11.25 12.49
N GLY A 3 18.08 10.24 13.28
CA GLY A 3 18.26 8.88 12.81
C GLY A 3 18.38 7.95 13.99
N LEU A 4 17.29 7.77 14.75
CA LEU A 4 17.23 6.74 15.79
C LEU A 4 15.79 6.42 16.24
N PHE A 5 14.87 6.09 15.33
CA PHE A 5 13.56 5.54 15.72
C PHE A 5 13.10 4.34 14.86
N MET A 6 13.95 3.76 14.00
CA MET A 6 13.59 2.59 13.16
C MET A 6 14.07 1.24 13.71
N ALA A 7 14.85 1.18 14.79
CA ALA A 7 15.44 -0.08 15.26
C ALA A 7 14.50 -0.96 16.13
N ALA A 8 13.41 -0.42 16.66
CA ALA A 8 12.58 -1.13 17.65
C ALA A 8 11.58 -2.11 17.04
N ALA A 9 11.13 -1.89 15.80
CA ALA A 9 10.10 -2.72 15.16
C ALA A 9 10.64 -4.08 14.65
N LEU A 10 11.90 -4.13 14.24
CA LEU A 10 12.56 -5.36 13.76
C LEU A 10 12.84 -6.36 14.89
N ALA A 11 13.03 -5.88 16.12
CA ALA A 11 13.29 -6.74 17.27
C ALA A 11 12.05 -7.51 17.71
N LEU A 12 10.85 -6.91 17.61
CA LEU A 12 9.60 -7.52 18.06
C LEU A 12 9.10 -8.61 17.10
N SER A 13 9.31 -8.46 15.79
CA SER A 13 8.95 -9.49 14.80
C SER A 13 9.89 -10.69 14.81
N ALA A 14 11.18 -10.46 15.04
CA ALA A 14 12.16 -11.53 15.23
C ALA A 14 11.83 -12.39 16.47
N ASP A 15 11.33 -11.76 17.54
CA ASP A 15 10.92 -12.42 18.79
C ASP A 15 9.69 -13.33 18.58
N THR A 16 8.69 -12.86 17.82
CA THR A 16 7.49 -13.65 17.49
C THR A 16 7.79 -14.84 16.57
N THR A 17 8.64 -14.66 15.56
CA THR A 17 9.05 -15.76 14.68
C THR A 17 9.82 -16.84 15.46
N ALA A 18 10.74 -16.45 16.34
CA ALA A 18 11.48 -17.39 17.17
C ALA A 18 10.56 -18.17 18.12
N GLN A 19 9.54 -17.52 18.69
CA GLN A 19 8.53 -18.15 19.53
C GLN A 19 7.71 -19.21 18.77
N MET A 20 7.28 -18.92 17.54
CA MET A 20 6.47 -19.87 16.75
C MET A 20 7.27 -21.10 16.29
N VAL A 21 8.55 -20.91 15.95
CA VAL A 21 9.46 -22.04 15.65
C VAL A 21 9.67 -22.92 16.89
N GLU A 22 9.76 -22.33 18.08
CA GLU A 22 9.88 -23.08 19.32
C GLU A 22 8.59 -23.86 19.67
N ILE A 23 7.42 -23.28 19.40
CA ILE A 23 6.13 -23.99 19.53
C ILE A 23 6.10 -25.22 18.60
N ALA A 24 6.49 -25.05 17.33
CA ALA A 24 6.58 -26.18 16.39
C ALA A 24 7.53 -27.28 16.89
N ARG A 25 8.69 -26.91 17.46
CA ARG A 25 9.62 -27.86 18.08
C ARG A 25 8.98 -28.62 19.24
N GLN A 26 8.29 -27.92 20.15
CA GLN A 26 7.61 -28.55 21.29
C GLN A 26 6.48 -29.48 20.84
N MET A 27 5.75 -29.14 19.77
CA MET A 27 4.73 -30.01 19.19
C MET A 27 5.31 -31.31 18.65
N ARG A 28 6.48 -31.27 17.99
CA ARG A 28 7.16 -32.50 17.53
C ARG A 28 7.61 -33.38 18.69
N VAL A 29 8.23 -32.78 19.71
CA VAL A 29 8.63 -33.50 20.92
C VAL A 29 7.42 -34.15 21.60
N THR A 30 6.29 -33.42 21.67
CA THR A 30 5.04 -33.94 22.23
C THR A 30 4.47 -35.09 21.40
N ALA A 31 4.44 -34.96 20.07
CA ALA A 31 4.00 -36.02 19.16
C ALA A 31 4.88 -37.29 19.29
N GLU A 32 6.19 -37.13 19.47
CA GLU A 32 7.10 -38.26 19.72
C GLU A 32 6.86 -38.91 21.09
N GLN A 33 6.58 -38.13 22.14
CA GLN A 33 6.24 -38.65 23.47
C GLN A 33 4.90 -39.38 23.50
N MET A 34 3.95 -38.95 22.67
CA MET A 34 2.62 -39.58 22.53
C MET A 34 2.62 -40.74 21.54
N ARG A 35 3.76 -41.05 20.92
CA ARG A 35 3.90 -42.15 19.97
C ARG A 35 3.63 -43.47 20.69
N GLY A 36 2.62 -44.21 20.21
CA GLY A 36 2.13 -45.44 20.85
C GLY A 36 1.03 -45.23 21.89
N GLN A 37 0.69 -43.99 22.22
CA GLN A 37 -0.49 -43.62 23.01
C GLN A 37 -1.63 -43.08 22.13
N LEU A 38 -1.27 -42.39 21.03
CA LEU A 38 -2.20 -41.95 20.00
C LEU A 38 -2.12 -42.81 18.74
N PRO A 39 -3.19 -42.86 17.93
CA PRO A 39 -3.17 -43.45 16.61
C PRO A 39 -2.10 -42.80 15.71
N PRO A 40 -1.48 -43.58 14.81
CA PRO A 40 -0.41 -43.10 13.94
C PRO A 40 -0.86 -41.96 13.01
N GLU A 41 -2.15 -41.91 12.64
CA GLU A 41 -2.74 -40.82 11.87
C GLU A 41 -2.77 -39.49 12.63
N GLU A 42 -3.11 -39.51 13.92
CA GLU A 42 -3.15 -38.31 14.76
C GLU A 42 -1.71 -37.80 15.02
N ILE A 43 -0.76 -38.71 15.24
CA ILE A 43 0.66 -38.35 15.33
C ILE A 43 1.17 -37.73 14.03
N ALA A 44 0.79 -38.29 12.87
CA ALA A 44 1.18 -37.73 11.57
C ALA A 44 0.57 -36.34 11.34
N GLU A 45 -0.66 -36.11 11.76
CA GLU A 45 -1.32 -34.80 11.68
C GLU A 45 -0.67 -33.76 12.60
N MET A 46 -0.29 -34.16 13.83
CA MET A 46 0.44 -33.28 14.75
C MET A 46 1.81 -32.88 14.19
N LEU A 47 2.54 -33.83 13.59
CA LEU A 47 3.82 -33.56 12.95
C LEU A 47 3.67 -32.67 11.72
N ALA A 48 2.67 -32.94 10.87
CA ALA A 48 2.37 -32.12 9.70
C ALA A 48 1.99 -30.68 10.09
N SER A 49 1.23 -30.53 11.18
CA SER A 49 0.84 -29.23 11.73
C SER A 49 2.06 -28.46 12.26
N ALA A 50 2.97 -29.13 12.97
CA ALA A 50 4.22 -28.53 13.43
C ALA A 50 5.10 -28.07 12.25
N ASP A 51 5.21 -28.89 11.19
CA ASP A 51 5.94 -28.53 9.97
C ASP A 51 5.33 -27.33 9.26
N GLN A 52 4.00 -27.22 9.25
CA GLN A 52 3.31 -26.08 8.67
C GLN A 52 3.58 -24.79 9.48
N ILE A 53 3.48 -24.85 10.81
CA ILE A 53 3.75 -23.71 11.70
C ILE A 53 5.18 -23.20 11.53
N GLU A 54 6.17 -24.10 11.44
CA GLU A 54 7.56 -23.69 11.21
C GLU A 54 7.74 -23.05 9.83
N ARG A 55 7.17 -23.64 8.78
CA ARG A 55 7.21 -23.05 7.43
C ARG A 55 6.59 -21.65 7.41
N ASP A 56 5.43 -21.49 8.02
CA ASP A 56 4.73 -20.20 8.08
C ASP A 56 5.50 -19.16 8.90
N ALA A 57 6.13 -19.57 10.01
CA ALA A 57 6.99 -18.70 10.80
C ALA A 57 8.23 -18.23 10.04
N LEU A 58 8.92 -19.14 9.35
CA LEU A 58 10.09 -18.82 8.52
C LEU A 58 9.70 -18.00 7.29
N ALA A 59 8.50 -18.17 6.76
CA ALA A 59 7.92 -17.35 5.70
C ALA A 59 7.44 -15.97 6.19
N GLY A 60 7.50 -15.70 7.49
CA GLY A 60 7.12 -14.42 8.09
C GLY A 60 5.61 -14.23 8.28
N ALA A 61 4.81 -15.28 8.22
CA ALA A 61 3.35 -15.22 8.40
C ALA A 61 2.92 -14.72 9.80
N TYR A 62 3.80 -14.84 10.80
CA TYR A 62 3.59 -14.38 12.17
C TYR A 62 4.42 -13.15 12.53
N ALA A 63 5.13 -12.55 11.57
CA ALA A 63 5.66 -11.22 11.80
C ALA A 63 4.47 -10.31 12.12
N ALA A 64 4.60 -9.48 13.18
CA ALA A 64 3.71 -8.34 13.34
C ALA A 64 3.62 -7.66 11.97
N PRO A 65 2.43 -7.24 11.52
CA PRO A 65 2.31 -6.63 10.20
C PRO A 65 3.36 -5.54 10.15
N THR A 66 4.42 -5.80 9.41
CA THR A 66 5.17 -4.75 8.78
C THR A 66 4.07 -3.95 8.13
N PRO A 67 4.03 -2.62 8.24
CA PRO A 67 3.41 -1.88 7.18
C PRO A 67 4.25 -2.22 5.93
N ALA A 68 3.98 -3.38 5.31
CA ALA A 68 3.76 -3.40 3.89
C ALA A 68 2.90 -2.16 3.69
N ALA A 69 3.43 -1.18 2.97
CA ALA A 69 2.64 -0.06 2.50
C ALA A 69 1.30 -0.65 2.15
N ALA A 70 0.28 -0.33 2.95
CA ALA A 70 -1.01 -0.95 2.80
C ALA A 70 -1.46 -0.44 1.43
N THR A 71 -1.25 -1.24 0.39
CA THR A 71 -2.01 -1.13 -0.83
C THR A 71 -3.40 -1.57 -0.40
N SER A 72 -4.11 -0.66 0.28
CA SER A 72 -5.53 -0.81 0.46
C SER A 72 -6.07 -1.02 -0.95
N ALA A 73 -6.85 -2.09 -1.14
CA ALA A 73 -7.58 -2.31 -2.38
C ALA A 73 -8.50 -1.12 -2.72
N ASP A 74 -8.71 -0.20 -1.77
CA ASP A 74 -9.28 1.12 -1.94
C ASP A 74 -8.20 2.16 -2.31
N PRO A 75 -8.18 2.68 -3.55
CA PRO A 75 -7.24 3.71 -3.98
C PRO A 75 -7.29 4.97 -3.11
N ALA A 76 -8.46 5.34 -2.58
CA ALA A 76 -8.60 6.55 -1.78
C ALA A 76 -7.82 6.46 -0.47
N ALA A 77 -7.89 5.32 0.22
CA ALA A 77 -7.15 5.10 1.46
C ALA A 77 -5.64 5.08 1.23
N ARG A 78 -5.17 4.50 0.11
CA ARG A 78 -3.75 4.47 -0.27
C ARG A 78 -3.24 5.89 -0.53
N ILE A 79 -3.91 6.62 -1.41
CA ILE A 79 -3.52 7.99 -1.78
C ILE A 79 -3.56 8.92 -0.56
N MET A 80 -4.59 8.80 0.30
CA MET A 80 -4.64 9.57 1.53
C MET A 80 -3.49 9.24 2.48
N ALA A 81 -3.06 7.98 2.57
CA ALA A 81 -1.92 7.60 3.39
C ALA A 81 -0.59 8.16 2.83
N GLU A 82 -0.47 8.21 1.51
CA GLU A 82 0.73 8.71 0.81
C GLU A 82 0.81 10.25 0.81
N HIS A 83 -0.33 10.95 0.84
CA HIS A 83 -0.42 12.39 0.61
C HIS A 83 -1.14 13.17 1.72
N ASP A 84 -0.75 12.94 2.98
CA ASP A 84 -1.21 13.72 4.15
C ASP A 84 -2.75 13.84 4.27
N GLY A 85 -3.45 12.74 4.00
CA GLY A 85 -4.91 12.66 4.11
C GLY A 85 -5.68 13.29 2.96
N ARG A 86 -5.06 13.49 1.79
CA ARG A 86 -5.70 14.15 0.64
C ARG A 86 -5.75 13.26 -0.58
N THR A 87 -6.96 13.04 -1.10
CA THR A 87 -7.15 12.43 -2.41
C THR A 87 -6.86 13.40 -3.55
N GLU A 88 -7.05 14.72 -3.38
CA GLU A 88 -6.65 15.76 -4.34
C GLU A 88 -5.26 16.33 -3.99
N TRP A 89 -4.24 15.48 -4.01
CA TRP A 89 -2.91 15.86 -3.52
C TRP A 89 -2.17 16.80 -4.47
N LEU A 90 -2.36 16.66 -5.79
CA LEU A 90 -1.70 17.45 -6.82
C LEU A 90 -1.92 18.96 -6.65
N ALA A 91 -3.03 19.38 -6.02
CA ALA A 91 -3.32 20.78 -5.77
C ALA A 91 -2.31 21.48 -4.84
N ARG A 92 -1.48 20.73 -4.11
CA ARG A 92 -0.41 21.27 -3.26
C ARG A 92 0.97 21.22 -3.93
N GLU A 93 1.06 20.60 -5.09
CA GLU A 93 2.34 20.43 -5.79
C GLU A 93 2.66 21.61 -6.67
N THR A 94 3.91 22.04 -6.63
CA THR A 94 4.37 23.16 -7.45
C THR A 94 4.26 22.88 -8.95
N ALA A 95 4.32 21.60 -9.33
CA ALA A 95 4.26 21.13 -10.72
C ALA A 95 3.02 21.63 -11.47
N CYS A 96 1.86 21.64 -10.82
CA CYS A 96 0.59 22.06 -11.42
C CYS A 96 -0.01 23.31 -10.75
N THR A 97 0.83 24.19 -10.20
CA THR A 97 0.37 25.43 -9.57
C THR A 97 -0.55 26.23 -10.49
N GLY A 98 -1.72 26.61 -9.99
CA GLY A 98 -2.74 27.36 -10.73
C GLY A 98 -3.78 26.47 -11.43
N TYR A 99 -3.53 25.17 -11.58
CA TYR A 99 -4.56 24.22 -11.96
C TYR A 99 -5.50 23.89 -10.79
N SER A 100 -6.74 23.62 -11.15
CA SER A 100 -7.79 23.10 -10.29
C SER A 100 -8.80 22.36 -11.16
N TRP A 101 -9.69 21.58 -10.52
CA TRP A 101 -10.79 20.92 -11.21
C TRP A 101 -11.73 21.89 -11.94
N GLU A 102 -11.79 23.17 -11.51
CA GLU A 102 -12.67 24.18 -12.09
C GLU A 102 -12.10 24.83 -13.36
N ASN A 103 -10.77 24.86 -13.49
CA ASN A 103 -10.11 25.65 -14.54
C ASN A 103 -9.20 24.84 -15.47
N TYR A 104 -8.99 23.53 -15.23
CA TYR A 104 -8.02 22.75 -16.01
C TYR A 104 -8.27 22.77 -17.52
N ARG A 105 -9.52 22.93 -17.95
CA ARG A 105 -9.89 22.99 -19.37
C ARG A 105 -9.35 24.24 -20.07
N THR A 106 -9.26 25.36 -19.37
CA THR A 106 -8.96 26.69 -19.94
C THR A 106 -7.64 27.26 -19.49
N PHE A 107 -7.18 26.90 -18.29
CA PHE A 107 -5.89 27.32 -17.76
C PHE A 107 -4.75 26.69 -18.55
N ARG A 108 -3.73 27.49 -18.86
CA ARG A 108 -2.50 27.09 -19.53
C ARG A 108 -1.32 27.70 -18.81
N LEU A 109 -0.25 26.94 -18.66
CA LEU A 109 1.00 27.42 -18.10
C LEU A 109 1.65 28.41 -19.06
N SER A 110 2.02 29.58 -18.53
CA SER A 110 2.47 30.72 -19.34
C SER A 110 3.93 30.64 -19.83
N THR A 111 4.59 29.50 -19.69
CA THR A 111 6.05 29.36 -19.86
C THR A 111 6.50 28.83 -21.24
N GLY A 112 5.59 28.85 -22.23
CA GLY A 112 5.88 28.48 -23.62
C GLY A 112 6.05 26.97 -23.85
N ASP A 113 6.59 26.58 -25.01
CA ASP A 113 6.71 25.17 -25.45
C ASP A 113 7.41 24.25 -24.43
N ARG A 114 8.30 24.82 -23.61
CA ARG A 114 9.08 24.09 -22.61
C ARG A 114 8.18 23.37 -21.59
N ASP A 115 7.01 23.93 -21.29
CA ASP A 115 6.04 23.37 -20.34
C ASP A 115 4.80 22.79 -21.00
N ALA A 116 4.76 22.69 -22.33
CA ALA A 116 3.60 22.15 -23.06
C ALA A 116 3.28 20.70 -22.66
N GLU A 117 4.30 19.89 -22.32
CA GLU A 117 4.09 18.52 -21.86
C GLU A 117 3.58 18.47 -20.41
N ARG A 118 4.17 19.28 -19.51
CA ARG A 118 3.67 19.46 -18.13
C ARG A 118 2.21 19.92 -18.13
N ASP A 119 1.88 20.87 -18.99
CA ASP A 119 0.54 21.42 -19.18
C ASP A 119 -0.49 20.34 -19.55
N LYS A 120 -0.15 19.45 -20.49
CA LYS A 120 -1.00 18.28 -20.82
C LYS A 120 -1.15 17.34 -19.63
N LEU A 121 -0.06 17.03 -18.91
CA LEU A 121 -0.09 16.12 -17.77
C LEU A 121 -1.00 16.65 -16.65
N CYS A 122 -0.89 17.93 -16.31
CA CYS A 122 -1.77 18.58 -15.35
C CYS A 122 -3.25 18.54 -15.83
N GLN A 123 -3.52 18.83 -17.10
CA GLN A 123 -4.89 18.74 -17.65
C GLN A 123 -5.48 17.33 -17.56
N VAL A 124 -4.68 16.31 -17.88
CA VAL A 124 -5.11 14.91 -17.81
C VAL A 124 -5.40 14.51 -16.37
N ALA A 125 -4.52 14.86 -15.43
CA ALA A 125 -4.76 14.59 -14.01
C ALA A 125 -6.09 15.21 -13.55
N TYR A 126 -6.29 16.52 -13.74
CA TYR A 126 -7.51 17.17 -13.28
C TYR A 126 -8.78 16.73 -14.01
N ARG A 127 -8.69 16.21 -15.24
CA ARG A 127 -9.80 15.54 -15.90
C ARG A 127 -10.22 14.27 -15.17
N HIS A 128 -9.26 13.42 -14.79
CA HIS A 128 -9.53 12.20 -14.02
C HIS A 128 -10.07 12.51 -12.63
N TRP A 129 -9.56 13.58 -12.00
CA TRP A 129 -10.10 14.07 -10.74
C TRP A 129 -11.56 14.51 -10.86
N GLU A 130 -11.92 15.24 -11.93
CA GLU A 130 -13.31 15.61 -12.20
C GLU A 130 -14.20 14.37 -12.38
N ASP A 131 -13.75 13.36 -13.15
CA ASP A 131 -14.50 12.12 -13.36
C ASP A 131 -14.74 11.37 -12.02
N TYR A 132 -13.73 11.30 -11.16
CA TYR A 132 -13.85 10.77 -9.80
C TYR A 132 -14.88 11.57 -8.99
N PHE A 133 -14.69 12.89 -8.90
CA PHE A 133 -15.50 13.78 -8.08
C PHE A 133 -16.98 13.74 -8.50
N LEU A 134 -17.26 13.81 -9.81
CA LEU A 134 -18.62 13.75 -10.33
C LEU A 134 -19.26 12.38 -10.11
N THR A 135 -18.50 11.29 -10.24
CA THR A 135 -19.01 9.93 -9.98
C THR A 135 -19.42 9.76 -8.52
N VAL A 136 -18.57 10.20 -7.58
CA VAL A 136 -18.89 10.14 -6.14
C VAL A 136 -20.07 11.06 -5.81
N ARG A 137 -20.04 12.31 -6.28
CA ARG A 137 -21.09 13.32 -6.04
C ARG A 137 -22.47 12.87 -6.52
N ASN A 138 -22.52 12.16 -7.66
CA ASN A 138 -23.77 11.65 -8.23
C ASN A 138 -24.22 10.31 -7.63
N GLY A 139 -23.61 9.87 -6.53
CA GLY A 139 -24.01 8.65 -5.82
C GLY A 139 -23.53 7.36 -6.48
N GLY A 140 -22.55 7.41 -7.39
CA GLY A 140 -21.99 6.23 -8.06
C GLY A 140 -21.18 5.31 -7.13
N GLY A 141 -20.81 5.80 -5.94
CA GLY A 141 -20.02 5.05 -4.95
C GLY A 141 -18.52 5.02 -5.26
N THR A 142 -17.73 4.65 -4.24
CA THR A 142 -16.26 4.62 -4.31
C THR A 142 -15.74 3.56 -5.28
N ALA A 143 -16.38 2.39 -5.35
CA ALA A 143 -15.98 1.32 -6.27
C ALA A 143 -16.06 1.72 -7.75
N LYS A 144 -17.10 2.49 -8.13
CA LYS A 144 -17.26 2.98 -9.50
C LYS A 144 -16.29 4.14 -9.82
N ALA A 145 -15.96 4.94 -8.81
CA ALA A 145 -15.07 6.09 -8.95
C ALA A 145 -13.58 5.70 -8.87
N ALA A 146 -13.25 4.54 -8.31
CA ALA A 146 -11.88 4.05 -8.09
C ALA A 146 -11.00 4.09 -9.35
N PRO A 147 -11.44 3.68 -10.56
CA PRO A 147 -10.59 3.75 -11.75
C PRO A 147 -10.20 5.18 -12.13
N ALA A 148 -11.09 6.15 -11.92
CA ALA A 148 -10.80 7.56 -12.18
C ALA A 148 -9.80 8.12 -11.15
N LEU A 149 -9.89 7.68 -9.90
CA LEU A 149 -8.95 8.08 -8.86
C LEU A 149 -7.54 7.50 -9.08
N GLU A 150 -7.44 6.25 -9.51
CA GLU A 150 -6.16 5.64 -9.93
C GLU A 150 -5.55 6.35 -11.14
N ALA A 151 -6.37 6.69 -12.13
CA ALA A 151 -5.90 7.42 -13.31
C ALA A 151 -5.46 8.86 -12.96
N TYR A 152 -6.13 9.50 -11.99
CA TYR A 152 -5.69 10.78 -11.45
C TYR A 152 -4.32 10.66 -10.80
N ASP A 153 -4.14 9.68 -9.93
CA ASP A 153 -2.91 9.46 -9.16
C ASP A 153 -1.71 9.23 -10.08
N ALA A 154 -1.86 8.34 -11.08
CA ALA A 154 -0.83 8.07 -12.07
C ALA A 154 -0.46 9.32 -12.90
N ALA A 155 -1.46 10.11 -13.32
CA ALA A 155 -1.23 11.32 -14.10
C ALA A 155 -0.61 12.44 -13.24
N ALA A 156 -1.00 12.55 -11.98
CA ALA A 156 -0.44 13.49 -11.02
C ALA A 156 1.04 13.19 -10.75
N HIS A 157 1.40 11.92 -10.53
CA HIS A 157 2.79 11.48 -10.45
C HIS A 157 3.55 11.84 -11.72
N ALA A 158 3.03 11.52 -12.90
CA ALA A 158 3.68 11.86 -14.16
C ALA A 158 3.97 13.37 -14.33
N ALA A 159 3.04 14.23 -13.89
CA ALA A 159 3.21 15.68 -13.92
C ALA A 159 4.33 16.17 -12.97
N VAL A 160 4.37 15.64 -11.75
CA VAL A 160 5.40 15.96 -10.75
C VAL A 160 6.76 15.46 -11.20
N ASP A 161 6.84 14.20 -11.61
CA ASP A 161 8.02 13.57 -12.17
C ASP A 161 8.62 14.35 -13.34
N PHE A 162 7.78 14.83 -14.26
CA PHE A 162 8.22 15.65 -15.38
C PHE A 162 8.80 16.98 -14.90
N TYR A 163 8.16 17.60 -13.90
CA TYR A 163 8.62 18.86 -13.32
C TYR A 163 9.94 18.71 -12.56
N GLU A 164 10.13 17.62 -11.81
CA GLU A 164 11.34 17.38 -11.01
C GLU A 164 12.56 16.97 -11.85
N ARG A 165 12.36 16.27 -12.97
CA ARG A 165 13.45 15.87 -13.87
C ARG A 165 14.00 17.02 -14.73
N ARG A 166 13.41 18.20 -14.64
CA ARG A 166 13.76 19.38 -15.44
C ARG A 166 14.71 20.31 -14.69
#